data_AF-A0A8X6X0I1-F1
#
_entry.id   AF-A0A8X6X0I1-F1
#
_cell.length_a   1.000
_cell.length_b   1.000
_cell.length_c   1.000
_cell.angle_alpha   90.00
_cell.angle_beta   90.00
_cell.angle_gamma   90.00
#
_symmetry.space_group_name_H-M   'P 1'
#
loop_
_entity.id
_entity.type
_entity.pdbx_description
1 polymer ?
#
loop_
_entity_poly.entity_id
_entity_poly.type
_entity_poly.pdbx_seq_one_letter_code
_entity_poly.pdbx_strand_id
1 'polypeptide(L)'
;MTNLVVDFDVLSKYCHECGMAAEYLGKASPKFQIGKSGHSETCQKKFDGCSGSMEMRPACILYNRSISDCAMRYTTILCDGDAKTTTPKRKKKCMEMMSLLKKKSVLTK
;
A
#
# COMPACT_ATOMS: atom_id res chain seq x y z
N MET A 1 -21.78 -6.55 21.62
CA MET A 1 -20.83 -6.56 20.49
C MET A 1 -20.28 -5.15 20.31
N THR A 2 -18.97 -4.97 20.30
CA THR A 2 -18.34 -3.70 19.94
C THR A 2 -18.38 -3.60 18.42
N ASN A 3 -19.20 -2.71 17.86
CA ASN A 3 -19.38 -2.52 16.41
C ASN A 3 -18.09 -1.97 15.75
N LEU A 4 -16.99 -2.72 15.80
CA LEU A 4 -15.66 -2.36 15.32
C LEU A 4 -15.26 -3.34 14.22
N VAL A 5 -14.67 -2.80 13.15
CA VAL A 5 -14.16 -3.57 12.01
C VAL A 5 -12.66 -3.38 11.93
N VAL A 6 -11.93 -4.47 11.68
CA VAL A 6 -10.49 -4.44 11.44
C VAL A 6 -10.27 -4.42 9.93
N ASP A 7 -9.55 -3.41 9.44
CA ASP A 7 -9.09 -3.33 8.05
C ASP A 7 -7.56 -3.29 8.05
N PHE A 8 -6.96 -3.98 7.09
CA PHE A 8 -5.52 -4.09 6.99
C PHE A 8 -5.10 -4.17 5.52
N ASP A 9 -3.87 -3.74 5.25
CA ASP A 9 -3.23 -3.92 3.96
C ASP A 9 -1.76 -4.29 4.18
N VAL A 10 -1.29 -5.25 3.39
CA VAL A 10 0.09 -5.77 3.48
C VAL A 10 0.79 -5.44 2.18
N LEU A 11 1.76 -4.53 2.28
CA LEU A 11 2.60 -4.17 1.16
C LEU A 11 3.93 -4.91 1.24
N SER A 12 4.32 -5.51 0.12
CA SER A 12 5.62 -6.13 -0.04
C SER A 12 6.29 -5.64 -1.33
N LYS A 13 7.61 -5.63 -1.31
CA LYS A 13 8.48 -5.42 -2.49
C LYS A 13 8.86 -6.72 -3.18
N TYR A 14 8.52 -7.83 -2.54
CA TYR A 14 8.90 -9.16 -2.94
C TYR A 14 7.68 -10.03 -3.11
N CYS A 15 7.71 -10.85 -4.14
CA CYS A 15 6.80 -11.95 -4.34
C CYS A 15 7.65 -13.19 -4.60
N HIS A 16 7.39 -14.26 -3.85
CA HIS A 16 8.17 -15.47 -3.93
C HIS A 16 8.05 -16.15 -5.30
N GLU A 17 6.82 -16.24 -5.82
CA GLU A 17 6.54 -16.80 -7.15
C GLU A 17 7.25 -16.03 -8.26
N CYS A 18 7.22 -14.70 -8.20
CA CYS A 18 7.98 -13.86 -9.15
C CYS A 18 9.49 -14.10 -9.05
N GLY A 19 10.01 -14.30 -7.83
CA GLY A 19 11.42 -14.59 -7.58
C GLY A 19 11.84 -15.93 -8.20
N MET A 20 11.09 -16.99 -7.92
CA MET A 20 11.33 -18.31 -8.49
C MET A 20 11.18 -18.30 -10.01
N ALA A 21 10.10 -17.74 -10.54
CA ALA A 21 9.89 -17.68 -11.99
C ALA A 21 11.03 -16.93 -12.71
N ALA A 22 11.55 -15.87 -12.09
CA ALA A 22 12.70 -15.13 -12.62
C ALA A 22 13.99 -15.96 -12.63
N GLU A 23 14.17 -16.86 -11.66
CA GLU A 23 15.32 -17.76 -11.55
C GLU A 23 15.23 -18.93 -12.54
N TYR A 24 14.09 -19.63 -12.59
CA TYR A 24 13.91 -20.81 -13.44
C TYR A 24 13.75 -20.47 -14.93
N LEU A 25 13.03 -19.40 -15.27
CA LEU A 25 12.76 -19.04 -16.66
C LEU A 25 13.70 -17.97 -17.19
N GLY A 26 14.41 -17.25 -16.31
CA GLY A 26 15.19 -16.07 -16.66
C GLY A 26 14.31 -14.83 -16.89
N LYS A 27 14.66 -13.70 -16.25
CA LYS A 27 13.90 -12.43 -16.31
C LYS A 27 13.66 -11.88 -17.72
N ALA A 28 14.57 -12.17 -18.65
CA ALA A 28 14.50 -11.69 -20.03
C ALA A 28 13.68 -12.63 -20.94
N SER A 29 13.25 -13.80 -20.45
CA SER A 29 12.55 -14.75 -21.30
C SER A 29 11.13 -14.28 -21.61
N PRO A 30 10.61 -14.55 -22.83
CA PRO A 30 9.21 -14.29 -23.16
C PRO A 30 8.24 -15.03 -22.24
N LYS A 31 8.60 -16.26 -21.81
CA LYS A 31 7.80 -17.07 -20.88
C LYS A 31 7.63 -16.37 -19.52
N PHE A 32 8.68 -15.75 -19.01
CA PHE A 32 8.60 -14.99 -17.77
C PHE A 32 7.66 -13.78 -17.91
N GLN A 33 7.71 -13.04 -19.03
CA GLN A 33 6.85 -11.87 -19.22
C GLN A 33 5.37 -12.25 -19.31
N ILE A 34 5.05 -13.32 -20.06
CA ILE A 34 3.68 -13.83 -20.16
C ILE A 34 3.19 -14.27 -18.77
N GLY A 35 3.97 -15.08 -18.06
CA GLY A 35 3.63 -15.53 -16.70
C GLY A 35 3.45 -14.38 -15.72
N LYS A 36 4.32 -13.36 -15.78
CA LYS A 36 4.21 -12.16 -14.94
C LYS A 36 2.94 -11.36 -15.21
N SER A 37 2.54 -11.24 -16.48
CA SER A 37 1.30 -10.55 -16.84
C SER A 37 0.05 -11.26 -16.31
N GLY A 38 0.01 -12.60 -16.35
CA GLY A 38 -1.09 -13.37 -15.77
C GLY A 38 -1.12 -13.37 -14.24
N HIS A 39 0.04 -13.16 -13.60
CA HIS A 39 0.18 -13.11 -12.15
C HIS A 39 -0.09 -11.72 -11.53
N SER A 40 -0.38 -10.69 -12.33
CA SER A 40 -0.51 -9.31 -11.82
C SER A 40 -1.54 -9.16 -10.69
N GLU A 41 -2.67 -9.85 -10.80
CA GLU A 41 -3.79 -9.76 -9.86
C GLU A 41 -3.49 -10.42 -8.51
N THR A 42 -2.67 -11.48 -8.51
CA THR A 42 -2.32 -12.24 -7.29
C THR A 42 -0.93 -11.89 -6.76
N CYS A 43 -0.23 -10.96 -7.42
CA CYS A 43 1.12 -10.58 -7.07
C CYS A 43 1.20 -9.96 -5.68
N GLN A 44 2.04 -10.55 -4.84
CA GLN A 44 2.32 -10.02 -3.50
C GLN A 44 3.22 -8.79 -3.53
N LYS A 45 3.91 -8.53 -4.65
CA LYS A 45 4.70 -7.32 -4.85
C LYS A 45 3.78 -6.15 -5.19
N LYS A 46 3.16 -5.57 -4.17
CA LYS A 46 2.23 -4.45 -4.26
C LYS A 46 2.89 -3.08 -4.11
N PHE A 47 4.22 -3.04 -3.96
CA PHE A 47 4.94 -1.80 -3.71
C PHE A 47 6.27 -1.70 -4.45
N ASP A 48 6.42 -0.63 -5.25
CA ASP A 48 7.63 -0.33 -6.02
C ASP A 48 8.47 0.84 -5.46
N GLY A 49 8.05 1.44 -4.33
CA GLY A 49 8.74 2.59 -3.74
C GLY A 49 9.95 2.23 -2.84
N CYS A 50 10.47 3.21 -2.10
CA CYS A 50 11.52 3.00 -1.12
C CYS A 50 10.98 2.34 0.16
N SER A 51 11.79 1.53 0.86
CA SER A 51 11.32 0.82 2.07
C SER A 51 10.87 1.81 3.14
N GLY A 52 11.53 2.97 3.24
CA GLY A 52 11.12 4.06 4.14
C GLY A 52 9.79 4.75 3.78
N SER A 53 9.16 4.38 2.67
CA SER A 53 7.79 4.80 2.28
C SER A 53 6.76 3.67 2.37
N MET A 54 7.17 2.47 2.76
CA MET A 54 6.28 1.31 2.93
C MET A 54 5.31 1.46 4.10
N GLU A 55 5.56 2.37 5.05
CA GLU A 55 4.56 2.65 6.10
C GLU A 55 3.53 3.69 5.69
N MET A 56 3.91 4.63 4.81
CA MET A 56 3.03 5.70 4.39
C MET A 56 1.99 5.20 3.39
N ARG A 57 2.42 4.35 2.44
CA ARG A 57 1.54 3.90 1.36
C ARG A 57 0.31 3.11 1.84
N PRO A 58 0.43 2.11 2.76
CA PRO A 58 -0.72 1.39 3.29
C PRO A 58 -1.68 2.31 4.03
N ALA A 59 -1.16 3.25 4.85
CA ALA A 59 -2.00 4.21 5.56
C ALA A 59 -2.84 5.09 4.61
N CYS A 60 -2.29 5.50 3.46
CA CYS A 60 -3.07 6.18 2.41
C CYS A 60 -4.13 5.29 1.78
N ILE A 61 -3.81 4.02 1.51
CA ILE A 61 -4.75 3.07 0.91
C ILE A 61 -5.94 2.85 1.86
N LEU A 62 -5.65 2.53 3.12
CA LEU A 62 -6.64 2.37 4.18
C LEU A 62 -7.51 3.64 4.30
N TYR A 63 -6.90 4.81 4.39
CA TYR A 63 -7.66 6.06 4.49
C TYR A 63 -8.58 6.30 3.31
N ASN A 64 -8.11 6.08 2.08
CA ASN A 64 -8.94 6.23 0.90
C ASN A 64 -10.12 5.24 0.92
N ARG A 65 -9.88 3.97 1.25
CA ARG A 65 -10.93 2.94 1.39
C ARG A 65 -11.95 3.30 2.46
N SER A 66 -11.51 3.87 3.58
CA SER A 66 -12.43 4.32 4.64
C SER A 66 -13.42 5.39 4.15
N ILE A 67 -12.99 6.24 3.22
CA ILE A 67 -13.83 7.30 2.63
C ILE A 67 -14.69 6.72 1.50
N SER A 68 -14.09 5.97 0.57
CA SER A 68 -14.77 5.51 -0.65
C SER A 68 -15.72 4.34 -0.40
N ASP A 69 -15.32 3.36 0.40
CA ASP A 69 -15.97 2.06 0.44
C ASP A 69 -16.87 1.91 1.67
N CYS A 70 -16.50 2.54 2.78
CA CYS A 70 -17.16 2.29 4.08
C CYS A 70 -17.84 3.53 4.67
N ALA A 71 -17.49 4.75 4.25
CA ALA A 71 -17.89 6.00 4.91
C ALA A 71 -17.62 5.99 6.45
N MET A 72 -16.55 5.33 6.88
CA MET A 72 -16.17 5.18 8.30
C MET A 72 -14.84 5.91 8.59
N ARG A 73 -14.54 6.12 9.87
CA ARG A 73 -13.25 6.70 10.32
C ARG A 73 -12.54 5.71 11.23
N TYR A 74 -11.26 5.46 10.96
CA TYR A 74 -10.41 4.70 11.88
C TYR A 74 -10.24 5.44 13.20
N THR A 75 -10.43 4.73 14.30
CA THR A 75 -10.22 5.23 15.66
C THR A 75 -8.79 4.97 16.14
N THR A 76 -8.22 3.83 15.72
CA THR A 76 -6.87 3.38 16.06
C THR A 76 -6.19 2.83 14.81
N ILE A 77 -4.92 3.18 14.60
CA ILE A 77 -4.07 2.63 13.53
C ILE A 77 -2.84 2.01 14.18
N LEU A 78 -2.56 0.75 13.83
CA LEU A 78 -1.34 0.03 14.23
C LEU A 78 -0.44 -0.12 13.00
N CYS A 79 0.81 0.31 13.12
CA CYS A 79 1.82 0.20 12.08
C CYS A 79 3.03 -0.59 12.60
N ASP A 80 3.77 -1.23 11.69
CA ASP A 80 4.95 -2.05 11.99
C ASP A 80 6.08 -1.27 12.71
N GLY A 81 6.16 0.05 12.50
CA GLY A 81 6.90 0.95 13.37
C GLY A 81 8.41 0.97 13.09
N ASP A 82 8.81 1.26 11.86
CA ASP A 82 10.20 1.56 11.52
C ASP A 82 10.55 2.99 12.01
N ALA A 83 11.44 3.12 13.00
CA ALA A 83 11.68 4.35 13.78
C ALA A 83 11.96 5.63 12.95
N LYS A 84 12.32 5.50 11.66
CA LYS A 84 12.61 6.63 10.76
C LYS A 84 11.37 7.36 10.24
N THR A 85 10.18 6.76 10.30
CA THR A 85 8.92 7.37 9.84
C THR A 85 8.31 8.33 10.85
N THR A 86 8.73 8.27 12.12
CA THR A 86 8.20 9.12 13.20
C THR A 86 8.77 10.54 13.22
N THR A 87 9.75 10.85 12.36
CA THR A 87 10.31 12.21 12.26
C THR A 87 9.22 13.24 11.93
N PRO A 88 9.17 14.40 12.61
CA PRO A 88 8.10 15.40 12.45
C PRO A 88 7.88 15.83 11.00
N LYS A 89 8.95 15.87 10.19
CA LYS A 89 8.90 16.20 8.76
C LYS A 89 8.10 15.17 7.95
N ARG A 90 8.24 13.87 8.25
CA ARG A 90 7.52 12.80 7.56
C ARG A 90 6.06 12.70 8.04
N LYS A 91 5.80 12.90 9.34
CA LYS A 91 4.44 13.05 9.89
C LYS A 91 3.69 14.24 9.29
N LYS A 92 4.34 15.39 9.14
CA LYS A 92 3.74 16.57 8.48
C LYS A 92 3.39 16.25 7.03
N LYS A 93 4.30 15.65 6.27
CA LYS A 93 4.05 15.25 4.87
C LYS A 93 2.94 14.20 4.74
N CYS A 94 2.83 13.29 5.71
CA CYS A 94 1.73 12.32 5.84
C CYS A 94 0.39 13.02 6.05
N MET A 95 0.27 13.91 7.05
CA MET A 95 -0.96 14.68 7.30
C MET A 95 -1.29 15.65 6.15
N GLU A 96 -0.29 16.21 5.50
CA GLU A 96 -0.43 17.16 4.39
C GLU A 96 -0.87 16.44 3.09
N MET A 97 -0.34 15.24 2.82
CA MET A 97 -0.82 14.38 1.72
C MET A 97 -2.27 13.94 1.96
N MET A 98 -2.63 13.61 3.21
CA MET A 98 -4.00 13.28 3.60
C MET A 98 -4.95 14.50 3.49
N SER A 99 -4.44 15.71 3.76
CA SER A 99 -5.14 16.99 3.59
C SER A 99 -5.34 17.37 2.11
N LEU A 100 -4.35 17.15 1.26
CA LEU A 100 -4.44 17.37 -0.19
C LEU A 100 -5.43 16.41 -0.87
N LEU A 101 -5.54 15.17 -0.38
CA LEU A 101 -6.55 14.22 -0.85
C LEU A 101 -7.98 14.65 -0.46
N LYS A 102 -8.16 15.21 0.75
CA LYS A 102 -9.42 15.86 1.18
C LYS A 102 -9.86 17.00 0.25
N LYS A 103 -8.91 17.80 -0.27
CA LYS A 103 -9.22 18.89 -1.21
C LYS A 103 -9.64 18.38 -2.59
N LYS A 104 -9.01 17.30 -3.08
CA LYS A 104 -9.39 16.70 -4.38
C LYS A 104 -10.78 16.08 -4.34
N SER A 105 -11.16 15.40 -3.25
CA SER A 105 -12.51 14.82 -3.12
C SER A 105 -13.63 15.86 -2.98
N VAL A 106 -13.32 17.07 -2.53
CA VAL A 106 -14.27 18.20 -2.47
C VAL A 106 -14.36 18.92 -3.83
N LEU A 107 -13.30 18.91 -4.64
CA LEU A 107 -13.30 19.53 -5.97
C LEU A 107 -13.93 18.67 -7.08
N THR A 108 -14.10 17.36 -6.86
CA THR A 108 -14.75 16.44 -7.82
C THR A 108 -16.21 16.12 -7.47
N LYS A 109 -16.91 17.03 -6.78
CA LYS A 109 -18.35 16.99 -6.59
C LYS A 109 -19.03 18.12 -7.34
#